data_AF-A0A7S3DWY4-F1
#
_entry.id   AF-A0A7S3DWY4-F1
#
_cell.length_a   1.000
_cell.length_b   1.000
_cell.length_c   1.000
_cell.angle_alpha   90.00
_cell.angle_beta   90.00
_cell.angle_gamma   90.00
#
_symmetry.space_group_name_H-M   'P 1'
#
loop_
_entity.id
_entity.type
_entity.pdbx_description
1 polymer ?
#
loop_
_entity_poly.entity_id
_entity_poly.type
_entity_poly.pdbx_seq_one_letter_code
_entity_poly.pdbx_strand_id
1 'polypeptide(L)'
;PKPDDVAGQAKYRQLAQLERELFSWWCTVVFRPEQRLGPFGGGMSGALKGFMECLQKVDDYLQSTKGPWFFDEFDHPTMIDFIYVSHVERMLASVAHWKGVDLRDVEKWNLKGLVAWLEAFEQRPAYLAFKSDYYTHVMDIPPQYGPGYDGGFDKERKLFSSQILGTDGKSWHLPLSFDDPLQPLYKGPPLPACVLEAAGIQPDQGTEQLSYESCPPQQMERACRSMAAWKLAGNGPNVAKFAARGGPKGSKNPRKTFSAPLADPYAEPDQDVQPFVDAALRIVCMALLDMEDGDGSSATLPSATLQDALKAAVPKSESPGVASSLAYMRDRVGVPRDLPLASARYLRAYLNWAIETLEGQ
;
A
#
# COMPACT_ATOMS: atom_id res chain seq x y z
N PRO A 1 -9.95 12.59 27.99
CA PRO A 1 -10.49 13.31 29.17
C PRO A 1 -10.84 12.38 30.35
N LYS A 2 -10.61 12.84 31.58
CA LYS A 2 -11.07 12.14 32.79
C LYS A 2 -12.61 12.17 32.87
N PRO A 3 -13.26 11.28 33.64
CA PRO A 3 -14.72 11.26 33.74
C PRO A 3 -15.34 12.57 34.26
N ASP A 4 -14.61 13.32 35.09
CA ASP A 4 -15.00 14.59 35.70
C ASP A 4 -14.67 15.84 34.86
N ASP A 5 -13.89 15.68 33.78
CA ASP A 5 -13.56 16.76 32.84
C ASP A 5 -14.72 17.01 31.87
N VAL A 6 -15.70 17.80 32.30
CA VAL A 6 -16.93 18.09 31.55
C VAL A 6 -16.63 18.66 30.15
N ALA A 7 -15.67 19.58 30.04
CA ALA A 7 -15.32 20.23 28.79
C ALA A 7 -14.63 19.27 27.82
N GLY A 8 -13.63 18.51 28.29
CA GLY A 8 -12.95 17.52 27.47
C GLY A 8 -13.86 16.37 27.06
N GLN A 9 -14.81 15.96 27.91
CA GLN A 9 -15.84 14.98 27.54
C GLN A 9 -16.80 15.52 26.47
N ALA A 10 -17.17 16.80 26.52
CA ALA A 10 -17.98 17.43 25.48
C ALA A 10 -17.23 17.51 24.14
N LYS A 11 -15.95 17.91 24.18
CA LYS A 11 -15.03 17.91 23.03
C LYS A 11 -14.91 16.52 22.40
N TYR A 12 -14.68 15.48 23.21
CA TYR A 12 -14.63 14.09 22.73
C TYR A 12 -15.93 13.66 22.04
N ARG A 13 -17.10 13.97 22.62
CA ARG A 13 -18.40 13.63 22.01
C ARG A 13 -18.61 14.33 20.67
N GLN A 14 -18.24 15.61 20.58
CA GLN A 14 -18.31 16.38 19.33
C GLN A 14 -17.45 15.74 18.24
N LEU A 15 -16.20 15.40 18.56
CA LEU A 15 -15.28 14.76 17.63
C LEU A 15 -15.77 13.36 17.22
N ALA A 16 -16.23 12.55 18.16
CA ALA A 16 -16.78 11.23 17.86
C ALA A 16 -18.05 11.30 16.98
N GLN A 17 -18.83 12.38 17.07
CA GLN A 17 -19.97 12.61 16.17
C GLN A 17 -19.50 13.02 14.77
N LEU A 18 -18.51 13.91 14.68
CA LEU A 18 -17.93 14.35 13.42
C LEU A 18 -17.24 13.19 12.67
N GLU A 19 -16.54 12.32 13.40
CA GLU A 19 -15.94 11.10 12.88
C GLU A 19 -16.99 10.19 12.22
N ARG A 20 -18.11 9.94 12.91
CA ARG A 20 -19.22 9.15 12.37
C ARG A 20 -19.88 9.78 11.16
N GLU A 21 -20.00 11.12 11.13
CA GLU A 21 -20.48 11.86 9.97
C GLU A 21 -19.53 11.64 8.78
N LEU A 22 -18.22 11.79 8.99
CA LEU A 22 -17.21 11.57 7.97
C LEU A 22 -17.25 10.12 7.45
N PHE A 23 -17.32 9.14 8.34
CA PHE A 23 -17.46 7.73 7.99
C PHE A 23 -18.72 7.46 7.16
N SER A 24 -19.86 8.06 7.54
CA SER A 24 -21.11 7.93 6.78
C SER A 24 -21.01 8.53 5.37
N TRP A 25 -20.34 9.67 5.22
CA TRP A 25 -20.08 10.27 3.92
C TRP A 25 -19.12 9.43 3.08
N TRP A 26 -18.07 8.89 3.68
CA TRP A 26 -17.15 7.97 3.01
C TRP A 26 -17.89 6.74 2.48
N CYS A 27 -18.74 6.12 3.29
CA CYS A 27 -19.54 4.99 2.83
C CYS A 27 -20.51 5.38 1.70
N THR A 28 -21.06 6.59 1.75
CA THR A 28 -21.97 7.12 0.72
C THR A 28 -21.24 7.36 -0.60
N VAL A 29 -20.04 7.93 -0.57
CA VAL A 29 -19.29 8.22 -1.79
C VAL A 29 -18.66 6.96 -2.40
N VAL A 30 -18.11 6.06 -1.58
CA VAL A 30 -17.39 4.88 -2.10
C VAL A 30 -18.33 3.71 -2.42
N PHE A 31 -19.28 3.38 -1.55
CA PHE A 31 -20.07 2.13 -1.64
C PHE A 31 -21.50 2.33 -2.17
N ARG A 32 -21.85 3.52 -2.67
CA ARG A 32 -23.12 3.75 -3.36
C ARG A 32 -22.87 4.28 -4.77
N PRO A 33 -23.73 3.92 -5.75
CA PRO A 33 -23.64 4.49 -7.09
C PRO A 33 -23.83 6.01 -7.04
N GLU A 34 -22.92 6.75 -7.66
CA GLU A 34 -23.10 8.18 -7.85
C GLU A 34 -24.02 8.42 -9.06
N GLN A 35 -25.00 9.32 -8.91
CA GLN A 35 -25.78 9.79 -10.05
C GLN A 35 -24.85 10.62 -10.95
N ARG A 36 -24.56 10.12 -12.15
CA ARG A 36 -23.85 10.89 -13.18
C ARG A 36 -24.66 12.14 -13.52
N LEU A 37 -24.06 13.31 -13.39
CA LEU A 37 -24.62 14.58 -13.86
C LEU A 37 -24.57 14.66 -15.40
N GLY A 38 -25.32 13.81 -16.09
CA GLY A 38 -25.45 13.83 -17.55
C GLY A 38 -24.15 13.57 -18.34
N PRO A 39 -24.22 13.57 -19.68
CA PRO A 39 -23.08 13.27 -20.56
C PRO A 39 -22.00 14.37 -20.63
N PHE A 40 -22.25 15.54 -20.03
CA PHE A 40 -21.34 16.71 -20.03
C PHE A 40 -20.94 17.18 -18.61
N GLY A 41 -21.37 16.50 -17.55
CA GLY A 41 -21.09 16.92 -16.17
C GLY A 41 -19.70 16.54 -15.70
N GLY A 42 -18.69 17.32 -16.09
CA GLY A 42 -17.40 17.34 -15.40
C GLY A 42 -17.55 18.11 -14.09
N GLY A 43 -17.83 17.41 -12.99
CA GLY A 43 -18.00 18.05 -11.68
C GLY A 43 -18.16 17.04 -10.53
N MET A 44 -17.92 17.53 -9.31
CA MET A 44 -18.08 16.77 -8.09
C MET A 44 -19.55 16.38 -7.87
N SER A 45 -19.84 15.10 -7.63
CA SER A 45 -21.21 14.67 -7.29
C SER A 45 -21.65 15.28 -5.95
N GLY A 46 -22.96 15.29 -5.67
CA GLY A 46 -23.46 15.72 -4.36
C GLY A 46 -22.89 14.89 -3.19
N ALA A 47 -22.66 13.59 -3.41
CA ALA A 47 -22.07 12.70 -2.42
C ALA A 47 -20.59 13.02 -2.16
N LEU A 48 -19.80 13.20 -3.23
CA LEU A 48 -18.41 13.58 -3.12
C LEU A 48 -18.26 14.99 -2.51
N LYS A 49 -19.17 15.91 -2.84
CA LYS A 49 -19.21 17.25 -2.25
C LYS A 49 -19.47 17.19 -0.74
N GLY A 50 -20.48 16.43 -0.31
CA GLY A 50 -20.77 16.26 1.11
C GLY A 50 -19.62 15.62 1.88
N PHE A 51 -18.93 14.65 1.27
CA PHE A 51 -17.71 14.06 1.83
C PHE A 51 -16.59 15.09 1.99
N MET A 52 -16.27 15.86 0.95
CA MET A 52 -15.21 16.88 1.01
C MET A 52 -15.56 18.01 1.98
N GLU A 53 -16.82 18.46 2.03
CA GLU A 53 -17.29 19.45 3.02
C GLU A 53 -17.15 18.94 4.46
N CYS A 54 -17.48 17.67 4.71
CA CYS A 54 -17.31 17.07 6.03
C CYS A 54 -15.82 16.93 6.40
N LEU A 55 -14.98 16.54 5.45
CA LEU A 55 -13.54 16.45 5.65
C LEU A 55 -12.91 17.82 5.91
N GLN A 56 -13.41 18.89 5.26
CA GLN A 56 -13.00 20.25 5.56
C GLN A 56 -13.33 20.65 7.01
N LYS A 57 -14.47 20.23 7.57
CA LYS A 57 -14.76 20.48 9.01
C LYS A 57 -13.74 19.80 9.92
N VAL A 58 -13.28 18.59 9.57
CA VAL A 58 -12.23 17.87 10.31
C VAL A 58 -10.92 18.61 10.20
N ASP A 59 -10.56 19.03 9.00
CA ASP A 59 -9.36 19.81 8.71
C ASP A 59 -9.35 21.15 9.45
N ASP A 60 -10.44 21.92 9.40
CA ASP A 60 -10.62 23.18 10.13
C ASP A 60 -10.47 22.96 11.64
N TYR A 61 -10.99 21.84 12.16
CA TYR A 61 -10.81 21.50 13.57
C TYR A 61 -9.34 21.27 13.90
N LEU A 62 -8.63 20.44 13.12
CA LEU A 62 -7.19 20.19 13.30
C LEU A 62 -6.37 21.49 13.19
N GLN A 63 -6.73 22.39 12.29
CA GLN A 63 -6.08 23.70 12.17
C GLN A 63 -6.39 24.65 13.35
N SER A 64 -7.47 24.41 14.09
CA SER A 64 -7.83 25.21 15.27
C SER A 64 -7.06 24.83 16.54
N THR A 65 -6.40 23.67 16.56
CA THR A 65 -5.66 23.17 17.72
C THR A 65 -4.19 23.62 17.67
N LYS A 66 -3.53 23.68 18.82
CA LYS A 66 -2.08 23.93 18.88
C LYS A 66 -1.31 22.65 18.59
N GLY A 67 -0.91 22.49 17.34
CA GLY A 67 -0.16 21.31 16.87
C GLY A 67 -1.05 20.35 16.09
N PRO A 68 -0.58 19.13 15.80
CA PRO A 68 -1.24 18.27 14.83
C PRO A 68 -2.41 17.46 15.41
N TRP A 69 -2.57 17.38 16.73
CA TRP A 69 -3.53 16.46 17.37
C TRP A 69 -4.88 17.10 17.65
N PHE A 70 -5.95 16.30 17.68
CA PHE A 70 -7.29 16.78 18.07
C PHE A 70 -7.35 17.32 19.52
N PHE A 71 -6.51 16.79 20.41
CA PHE A 71 -6.29 17.29 21.76
C PHE A 71 -4.88 17.86 21.86
N ASP A 72 -4.77 19.18 21.81
CA ASP A 72 -3.52 19.96 21.87
C ASP A 72 -2.96 20.15 23.27
N GLU A 73 -3.63 19.58 24.27
CA GLU A 73 -3.08 19.49 25.63
C GLU A 73 -1.94 18.45 25.72
N PHE A 74 -1.79 17.60 24.69
CA PHE A 74 -0.82 16.51 24.61
C PHE A 74 0.06 16.66 23.37
N ASP A 75 1.31 16.22 23.46
CA ASP A 75 2.26 16.12 22.34
C ASP A 75 2.15 14.77 21.59
N HIS A 76 1.15 13.96 21.93
CA HIS A 76 0.92 12.63 21.38
C HIS A 76 -0.54 12.40 20.97
N PRO A 77 -0.80 11.49 20.01
CA PRO A 77 -2.15 11.13 19.64
C PRO A 77 -2.88 10.53 20.84
N THR A 78 -4.18 10.76 20.87
CA THR A 78 -5.09 10.21 21.88
C THR A 78 -6.01 9.17 21.23
N MET A 79 -6.92 8.58 22.01
CA MET A 79 -7.87 7.58 21.49
C MET A 79 -8.69 8.11 20.31
N ILE A 80 -9.06 9.40 20.31
CA ILE A 80 -9.85 9.96 19.20
C ILE A 80 -9.03 9.96 17.90
N ASP A 81 -7.75 10.31 17.96
CA ASP A 81 -6.85 10.27 16.80
C ASP A 81 -6.76 8.85 16.24
N PHE A 82 -6.66 7.83 17.11
CA PHE A 82 -6.65 6.43 16.67
C PHE A 82 -7.95 5.98 16.01
N ILE A 83 -9.11 6.46 16.50
CA ILE A 83 -10.40 6.19 15.86
C ILE A 83 -10.40 6.79 14.44
N TYR A 84 -10.06 8.06 14.30
CA TYR A 84 -10.01 8.72 13.00
C TYR A 84 -9.02 8.05 12.04
N VAL A 85 -7.77 7.82 12.47
CA VAL A 85 -6.70 7.38 11.55
C VAL A 85 -6.97 6.01 10.96
N SER A 86 -7.64 5.13 11.74
CA SER A 86 -8.04 3.81 11.28
C SER A 86 -9.00 3.84 10.08
N HIS A 87 -9.84 4.88 9.98
CA HIS A 87 -10.75 5.09 8.86
C HIS A 87 -10.12 5.97 7.78
N VAL A 88 -9.37 7.01 8.15
CA VAL A 88 -8.73 7.92 7.19
C VAL A 88 -7.75 7.18 6.28
N GLU A 89 -6.93 6.25 6.80
CA GLU A 89 -6.01 5.45 5.95
C GLU A 89 -6.78 4.66 4.86
N ARG A 90 -7.96 4.13 5.20
CA ARG A 90 -8.86 3.48 4.22
C ARG A 90 -9.45 4.50 3.24
N MET A 91 -9.80 5.70 3.71
CA MET A 91 -10.32 6.78 2.88
C MET A 91 -9.28 7.23 1.85
N LEU A 92 -8.02 7.47 2.26
CA LEU A 92 -6.90 7.86 1.39
C LEU A 92 -6.79 6.92 0.17
N ALA A 93 -6.68 5.62 0.43
CA ALA A 93 -6.55 4.61 -0.61
C ALA A 93 -7.79 4.50 -1.50
N SER A 94 -8.98 4.44 -0.88
CA SER A 94 -10.23 4.17 -1.58
C SER A 94 -10.70 5.34 -2.45
N VAL A 95 -10.58 6.59 -2.00
CA VAL A 95 -11.01 7.75 -2.79
C VAL A 95 -10.00 8.09 -3.89
N ALA A 96 -8.71 7.81 -3.69
CA ALA A 96 -7.73 7.86 -4.78
C ALA A 96 -8.11 6.84 -5.87
N HIS A 97 -8.35 5.58 -5.48
CA HIS A 97 -8.63 4.48 -6.40
C HIS A 97 -9.97 4.62 -7.14
N TRP A 98 -11.09 4.82 -6.43
CA TRP A 98 -12.43 4.82 -7.03
C TRP A 98 -12.91 6.20 -7.48
N LYS A 99 -12.32 7.30 -6.97
CA LYS A 99 -12.80 8.67 -7.20
C LYS A 99 -11.78 9.62 -7.83
N GLY A 100 -10.50 9.22 -7.94
CA GLY A 100 -9.47 10.11 -8.46
C GLY A 100 -9.17 11.29 -7.54
N VAL A 101 -9.33 11.11 -6.23
CA VAL A 101 -9.11 12.14 -5.21
C VAL A 101 -7.91 11.74 -4.37
N ASP A 102 -6.79 12.41 -4.56
CA ASP A 102 -5.66 12.34 -3.62
C ASP A 102 -5.88 13.35 -2.49
N LEU A 103 -6.29 12.89 -1.32
CA LEU A 103 -6.53 13.76 -0.16
C LEU A 103 -5.27 14.41 0.41
N ARG A 104 -4.07 13.96 -0.03
CA ARG A 104 -2.80 14.57 0.36
C ARG A 104 -2.38 15.72 -0.56
N ASP A 105 -3.09 15.93 -1.67
CA ASP A 105 -2.90 17.09 -2.55
C ASP A 105 -3.46 18.37 -1.89
N VAL A 106 -2.60 18.99 -1.07
CA VAL A 106 -2.91 20.23 -0.33
C VAL A 106 -3.22 21.39 -1.27
N GLU A 107 -2.59 21.45 -2.44
CA GLU A 107 -2.82 22.52 -3.42
C GLU A 107 -4.24 22.45 -3.98
N LYS A 108 -4.73 21.24 -4.26
CA LYS A 108 -6.06 21.01 -4.81
C LYS A 108 -7.18 21.07 -3.77
N TRP A 109 -6.96 20.49 -2.58
CA TRP A 109 -8.03 20.29 -1.59
C TRP A 109 -7.93 21.16 -0.34
N ASN A 110 -6.81 21.84 -0.13
CA ASN A 110 -6.56 22.70 1.04
C ASN A 110 -6.74 21.99 2.40
N LEU A 111 -6.43 20.69 2.46
CA LEU A 111 -6.53 19.86 3.67
C LEU A 111 -5.24 19.89 4.50
N LYS A 112 -4.82 21.10 4.92
CA LYS A 112 -3.52 21.31 5.58
C LYS A 112 -3.41 20.67 6.96
N GLY A 113 -4.47 20.76 7.76
CA GLY A 113 -4.54 20.16 9.10
C GLY A 113 -4.54 18.63 9.01
N LEU A 114 -5.29 18.06 8.07
CA LEU A 114 -5.32 16.61 7.82
C LEU A 114 -3.93 16.09 7.43
N VAL A 115 -3.26 16.75 6.49
CA VAL A 115 -1.92 16.34 6.05
C VAL A 115 -0.90 16.49 7.18
N ALA A 116 -0.91 17.59 7.93
CA ALA A 116 -0.03 17.76 9.09
C ALA A 116 -0.26 16.68 10.17
N TRP A 117 -1.51 16.30 10.41
CA TRP A 117 -1.88 15.22 11.33
C TRP A 117 -1.41 13.84 10.85
N LEU A 118 -1.55 13.53 9.56
CA LEU A 118 -1.01 12.31 8.96
C LEU A 118 0.52 12.28 9.02
N GLU A 119 1.19 13.38 8.66
CA GLU A 119 2.65 13.48 8.73
C GLU A 119 3.15 13.32 10.17
N ALA A 120 2.44 13.85 11.17
CA ALA A 120 2.74 13.65 12.59
C ALA A 120 2.59 12.19 13.05
N PHE A 121 1.64 11.45 12.48
CA PHE A 121 1.54 10.00 12.68
C PHE A 121 2.72 9.26 12.04
N GLU A 122 3.09 9.64 10.82
CA GLU A 122 4.20 9.05 10.06
C GLU A 122 5.57 9.30 10.73
N GLN A 123 5.69 10.28 11.62
CA GLN A 123 6.88 10.45 12.48
C GLN A 123 7.05 9.33 13.52
N ARG A 124 6.03 8.48 13.74
CA ARG A 124 6.01 7.51 14.82
C ARG A 124 6.35 6.11 14.29
N PRO A 125 7.47 5.49 14.71
CA PRO A 125 7.82 4.13 14.28
C PRO A 125 6.71 3.10 14.57
N ALA A 126 5.99 3.27 15.70
CA ALA A 126 4.87 2.40 16.05
C ALA A 126 3.70 2.52 15.07
N TYR A 127 3.44 3.71 14.52
CA TYR A 127 2.38 3.90 13.53
C TYR A 127 2.74 3.21 12.21
N LEU A 128 3.96 3.44 11.73
CA LEU A 128 4.43 2.87 10.47
C LEU A 128 4.54 1.34 10.49
N ALA A 129 4.70 0.73 11.67
CA ALA A 129 4.61 -0.72 11.83
C ALA A 129 3.20 -1.28 11.50
N PHE A 130 2.15 -0.45 11.55
CA PHE A 130 0.76 -0.83 11.25
C PHE A 130 0.17 -0.12 10.02
N LYS A 131 0.89 0.84 9.42
CA LYS A 131 0.46 1.51 8.18
C LYS A 131 0.49 0.53 7.00
N SER A 132 -0.60 0.48 6.25
CA SER A 132 -0.75 -0.38 5.08
C SER A 132 -0.44 0.39 3.78
N ASP A 133 -0.33 -0.34 2.67
CA ASP A 133 -0.28 0.28 1.34
C ASP A 133 -1.69 0.48 0.77
N TYR A 134 -1.80 1.35 -0.24
CA TYR A 134 -3.11 1.60 -0.87
C TYR A 134 -3.68 0.36 -1.56
N TYR A 135 -2.84 -0.51 -2.11
CA TYR A 135 -3.26 -1.75 -2.73
C TYR A 135 -3.98 -2.67 -1.74
N THR A 136 -3.37 -2.95 -0.58
CA THR A 136 -3.94 -3.81 0.45
C THR A 136 -5.25 -3.23 0.96
N HIS A 137 -5.33 -1.91 1.17
CA HIS A 137 -6.59 -1.27 1.55
C HIS A 137 -7.68 -1.48 0.49
N VAL A 138 -7.41 -1.22 -0.79
CA VAL A 138 -8.40 -1.38 -1.87
C VAL A 138 -8.87 -2.83 -2.02
N MET A 139 -8.02 -3.81 -1.72
CA MET A 139 -8.38 -5.22 -1.77
C MET A 139 -9.11 -5.72 -0.51
N ASP A 140 -8.84 -5.13 0.65
CA ASP A 140 -9.42 -5.53 1.95
C ASP A 140 -10.73 -4.81 2.31
N ILE A 141 -11.00 -3.65 1.71
CA ILE A 141 -12.22 -2.87 1.91
C ILE A 141 -13.49 -3.59 1.38
N PRO A 142 -13.54 -4.11 0.14
CA PRO A 142 -14.75 -4.69 -0.43
C PRO A 142 -15.41 -5.81 0.40
N PRO A 143 -14.67 -6.71 1.06
CA PRO A 143 -15.21 -7.70 1.99
C PRO A 143 -16.05 -7.14 3.13
N GLN A 144 -15.64 -5.97 3.64
CA GLN A 144 -16.19 -5.36 4.85
C GLN A 144 -17.40 -4.48 4.54
N TYR A 145 -17.39 -3.78 3.40
CA TYR A 145 -18.38 -2.74 3.08
C TYR A 145 -19.10 -2.93 1.74
N GLY A 146 -18.70 -3.91 0.93
CA GLY A 146 -19.17 -4.08 -0.45
C GLY A 146 -18.22 -3.45 -1.48
N PRO A 147 -18.39 -3.75 -2.77
CA PRO A 147 -17.53 -3.21 -3.83
C PRO A 147 -17.63 -1.69 -3.89
N GLY A 148 -16.49 -1.03 -4.16
CA GLY A 148 -16.47 0.40 -4.46
C GLY A 148 -17.06 0.69 -5.84
N TYR A 149 -17.68 1.85 -5.99
CA TYR A 149 -18.21 2.35 -7.26
C TYR A 149 -17.26 3.37 -7.87
N ASP A 150 -16.96 3.22 -9.15
CA ASP A 150 -16.24 4.24 -9.91
C ASP A 150 -17.04 5.55 -10.00
N GLY A 151 -16.36 6.67 -9.84
CA GLY A 151 -16.92 8.01 -10.06
C GLY A 151 -15.88 9.09 -9.85
N GLY A 152 -16.31 10.29 -9.45
CA GLY A 152 -15.41 11.44 -9.28
C GLY A 152 -14.67 11.85 -10.56
N PHE A 153 -13.35 12.03 -10.45
CA PHE A 153 -12.48 12.58 -11.50
C PHE A 153 -11.92 11.45 -12.38
N ASP A 154 -12.56 11.15 -13.52
CA ASP A 154 -12.27 9.93 -14.30
C ASP A 154 -10.81 9.82 -14.77
N LYS A 155 -10.15 10.94 -15.12
CA LYS A 155 -8.75 10.93 -15.57
C LYS A 155 -7.82 10.54 -14.42
N GLU A 156 -7.91 11.24 -13.30
CA GLU A 156 -7.13 10.97 -12.09
C GLU A 156 -7.46 9.60 -11.51
N ARG A 157 -8.73 9.21 -11.50
CA ARG A 157 -9.17 7.89 -11.06
C ARG A 157 -8.48 6.78 -11.84
N LYS A 158 -8.48 6.85 -13.17
CA LYS A 158 -7.80 5.86 -14.02
C LYS A 158 -6.29 5.83 -13.74
N LEU A 159 -5.67 6.99 -13.59
CA LEU A 159 -4.25 7.11 -13.27
C LEU A 159 -3.93 6.45 -11.92
N PHE A 160 -4.57 6.91 -10.84
CA PHE A 160 -4.33 6.42 -9.48
C PHE A 160 -4.72 4.94 -9.34
N SER A 161 -5.83 4.52 -9.94
CA SER A 161 -6.22 3.11 -9.96
C SER A 161 -5.15 2.24 -10.62
N SER A 162 -4.60 2.65 -11.78
CA SER A 162 -3.53 1.90 -12.44
C SER A 162 -2.21 1.88 -11.66
N GLN A 163 -1.88 2.95 -10.94
CA GLN A 163 -0.69 3.00 -10.07
C GLN A 163 -0.86 2.06 -8.87
N ILE A 164 -2.00 2.15 -8.17
CA ILE A 164 -2.33 1.33 -7.01
C ILE A 164 -2.37 -0.16 -7.37
N LEU A 165 -2.95 -0.51 -8.52
CA LEU A 165 -3.05 -1.88 -9.00
C LEU A 165 -1.79 -2.39 -9.72
N GLY A 166 -0.79 -1.52 -9.94
CA GLY A 166 0.41 -1.88 -10.69
C GLY A 166 0.19 -2.17 -12.18
N THR A 167 -0.92 -1.73 -12.76
CA THR A 167 -1.30 -1.97 -14.16
C THR A 167 -0.89 -0.83 -15.10
N ASP A 168 -0.21 0.19 -14.59
CA ASP A 168 0.32 1.33 -15.34
C ASP A 168 1.63 1.02 -16.10
N GLY A 169 2.18 -0.20 -15.95
CA GLY A 169 3.46 -0.59 -16.53
C GLY A 169 4.68 0.07 -15.86
N LYS A 170 4.50 0.74 -14.72
CA LYS A 170 5.57 1.52 -14.05
C LYS A 170 5.62 1.28 -12.55
N SER A 171 4.51 1.43 -11.84
CA SER A 171 4.47 1.44 -10.37
C SER A 171 4.93 0.13 -9.75
N TRP A 172 4.73 -0.98 -10.45
CA TRP A 172 5.13 -2.33 -10.04
C TRP A 172 6.11 -2.97 -11.05
N HIS A 173 6.83 -2.18 -11.83
CA HIS A 173 7.77 -2.70 -12.83
C HIS A 173 9.15 -2.08 -12.61
N LEU A 174 10.21 -2.86 -12.87
CA LEU A 174 11.58 -2.37 -12.79
C LEU A 174 11.92 -1.56 -14.05
N PRO A 175 12.71 -0.47 -13.94
CA PRO A 175 13.23 0.13 -12.71
C PRO A 175 12.15 0.86 -11.90
N LEU A 176 12.16 0.68 -10.57
CA LEU A 176 11.26 1.41 -9.68
C LEU A 176 11.81 2.82 -9.39
N SER A 177 10.91 3.82 -9.33
CA SER A 177 11.27 5.12 -8.77
C SER A 177 11.66 4.98 -7.30
N PHE A 178 12.57 5.83 -6.82
CA PHE A 178 12.96 5.84 -5.41
C PHE A 178 11.72 5.91 -4.51
N ASP A 179 10.89 6.94 -4.71
CA ASP A 179 9.67 7.19 -3.94
C ASP A 179 8.38 6.89 -4.73
N ASP A 180 7.24 6.84 -4.03
CA ASP A 180 5.90 6.73 -4.60
C ASP A 180 5.17 8.08 -4.49
N PRO A 181 4.80 8.70 -5.62
CA PRO A 181 4.20 10.04 -5.61
C PRO A 181 2.80 10.08 -4.98
N LEU A 182 2.06 8.97 -4.98
CA LEU A 182 0.70 8.89 -4.46
C LEU A 182 0.68 8.44 -2.99
N GLN A 183 1.70 7.67 -2.57
CA GLN A 183 1.88 7.25 -1.19
C GLN A 183 3.35 7.40 -0.76
N PRO A 184 3.82 8.62 -0.41
CA PRO A 184 5.22 8.88 -0.06
C PRO A 184 5.76 7.91 1.00
N LEU A 185 6.96 7.39 0.76
CA LEU A 185 7.54 6.26 1.49
C LEU A 185 8.55 6.68 2.56
N TYR A 186 9.26 7.80 2.35
CA TYR A 186 10.44 8.17 3.16
C TYR A 186 10.22 9.39 4.07
N LYS A 187 8.99 9.91 4.12
CA LYS A 187 8.54 10.88 5.12
C LYS A 187 8.21 10.16 6.44
N GLY A 188 9.24 9.69 7.12
CA GLY A 188 9.14 8.78 8.27
C GLY A 188 9.98 7.51 8.06
N PRO A 189 10.15 6.65 9.07
CA PRO A 189 10.97 5.44 8.97
C PRO A 189 10.38 4.42 7.96
N PRO A 190 11.02 4.20 6.80
CA PRO A 190 10.47 3.34 5.74
C PRO A 190 10.58 1.84 6.08
N LEU A 191 11.41 1.51 7.06
CA LEU A 191 11.75 0.16 7.50
C LEU A 191 11.82 0.12 9.04
N PRO A 192 11.74 -1.06 9.66
CA PRO A 192 11.99 -1.22 11.09
C PRO A 192 13.37 -0.66 11.47
N ALA A 193 13.48 -0.03 12.65
CA ALA A 193 14.70 0.64 13.09
C ALA A 193 15.95 -0.27 13.06
N CYS A 194 15.81 -1.54 13.44
CA CYS A 194 16.91 -2.51 13.40
C CYS A 194 17.41 -2.80 11.97
N VAL A 195 16.53 -2.70 10.96
CA VAL A 195 16.91 -2.87 9.55
C VAL A 195 17.65 -1.65 9.04
N LEU A 196 17.18 -0.44 9.41
CA LEU A 196 17.85 0.82 9.07
C LEU A 196 19.26 0.87 9.68
N GLU A 197 19.39 0.52 10.96
CA GLU A 197 20.66 0.43 11.68
C GLU A 197 21.61 -0.57 11.01
N ALA A 198 21.13 -1.78 10.70
CA ALA A 198 21.94 -2.81 10.03
C ALA A 198 22.38 -2.39 8.61
N ALA A 199 21.59 -1.55 7.93
CA ALA A 199 21.92 -0.99 6.62
C ALA A 199 22.80 0.27 6.68
N GLY A 200 23.16 0.74 7.88
CA GLY A 200 23.90 1.99 8.06
C GLY A 200 23.13 3.22 7.59
N ILE A 201 21.80 3.15 7.54
CA ILE A 201 20.92 4.25 7.13
C ILE A 201 20.55 5.03 8.38
N GLN A 202 20.84 6.33 8.38
CA GLN A 202 20.54 7.24 9.46
C GLN A 202 19.44 8.22 9.02
N PRO A 203 18.63 8.72 9.97
CA PRO A 203 17.67 9.77 9.65
C PRO A 203 18.37 11.07 9.25
N ASP A 204 17.66 11.89 8.49
CA ASP A 204 18.13 13.20 8.03
C ASP A 204 18.51 14.09 9.23
N GLN A 205 19.65 14.79 9.13
CA GLN A 205 20.11 15.67 10.21
C GLN A 205 19.54 17.08 10.07
N GLY A 206 19.28 17.74 11.20
CA GLY A 206 18.84 19.14 11.23
C GLY A 206 17.37 19.34 10.83
N THR A 207 16.60 18.27 10.68
CA THR A 207 15.16 18.31 10.47
C THR A 207 14.42 18.17 11.79
N GLU A 208 13.31 18.89 11.97
CA GLU A 208 12.43 18.72 13.13
C GLU A 208 11.65 17.39 13.06
N GLN A 209 11.45 16.87 11.84
CA GLN A 209 10.76 15.63 11.53
C GLN A 209 11.76 14.53 11.20
N LEU A 210 11.44 13.30 11.61
CA LEU A 210 12.11 12.07 11.23
C LEU A 210 11.88 11.79 9.74
N SER A 211 12.86 12.11 8.90
CA SER A 211 12.86 11.85 7.46
C SER A 211 14.07 11.02 7.05
N TYR A 212 13.97 10.38 5.90
CA TYR A 212 15.05 9.62 5.25
C TYR A 212 15.17 9.98 3.77
N GLU A 213 14.65 11.15 3.38
CA GLU A 213 14.63 11.63 1.99
C GLU A 213 16.03 11.93 1.46
N SER A 214 16.99 12.27 2.34
CA SER A 214 18.38 12.50 1.94
C SER A 214 19.21 11.21 1.76
N CYS A 215 18.66 10.05 2.16
CA CYS A 215 19.34 8.78 2.00
C CYS A 215 19.65 8.53 0.51
N PRO A 216 20.90 8.13 0.16
CA PRO A 216 21.21 7.73 -1.21
C PRO A 216 20.21 6.67 -1.70
N PRO A 217 19.51 6.89 -2.84
CA PRO A 217 18.45 5.99 -3.29
C PRO A 217 18.88 4.52 -3.38
N GLN A 218 20.12 4.27 -3.81
CA GLN A 218 20.69 2.93 -3.94
C GLN A 218 20.86 2.23 -2.58
N GLN A 219 21.24 2.98 -1.54
CA GLN A 219 21.42 2.43 -0.20
C GLN A 219 20.07 2.03 0.41
N MET A 220 19.04 2.87 0.25
CA MET A 220 17.69 2.56 0.71
C MET A 220 17.06 1.42 -0.09
N GLU A 221 17.24 1.44 -1.42
CA GLU A 221 16.83 0.35 -2.32
C GLU A 221 17.41 -0.99 -1.84
N ARG A 222 18.72 -1.02 -1.56
CA ARG A 222 19.42 -2.19 -1.02
C ARG A 222 18.76 -2.70 0.25
N ALA A 223 18.46 -1.81 1.20
CA ALA A 223 17.84 -2.18 2.46
C ALA A 223 16.43 -2.75 2.26
N CYS A 224 15.62 -2.12 1.40
CA CYS A 224 14.27 -2.57 1.09
C CYS A 224 14.25 -3.93 0.39
N ARG A 225 15.14 -4.14 -0.59
CA ARG A 225 15.29 -5.42 -1.30
C ARG A 225 15.80 -6.52 -0.36
N SER A 226 16.77 -6.21 0.50
CA SER A 226 17.30 -7.16 1.49
C SER A 226 16.23 -7.60 2.48
N MET A 227 15.36 -6.68 2.93
CA MET A 227 14.22 -7.01 3.78
C MET A 227 13.21 -7.93 3.08
N ALA A 228 12.89 -7.65 1.82
CA ALA A 228 12.04 -8.51 1.00
C ALA A 228 12.64 -9.92 0.83
N ALA A 229 13.92 -10.01 0.47
CA ALA A 229 14.65 -11.26 0.32
C ALA A 229 14.71 -12.06 1.62
N TRP A 230 14.97 -11.39 2.76
CA TRP A 230 15.02 -12.03 4.07
C TRP A 230 13.68 -12.66 4.45
N LYS A 231 12.57 -11.95 4.25
CA LYS A 231 11.22 -12.50 4.48
C LYS A 231 10.89 -13.66 3.56
N LEU A 232 11.26 -13.55 2.28
CA LEU A 232 11.05 -14.61 1.29
C LEU A 232 11.84 -15.88 1.65
N ALA A 233 13.13 -15.74 1.95
CA ALA A 233 14.00 -16.85 2.30
C ALA A 233 13.64 -17.49 3.65
N GLY A 234 13.25 -16.68 4.64
CA GLY A 234 12.96 -17.13 6.00
C GLY A 234 11.79 -18.12 6.11
N ASN A 235 10.91 -18.18 5.10
CA ASN A 235 9.78 -19.12 5.06
C ASN A 235 9.59 -19.76 3.67
N GLY A 236 10.66 -19.90 2.90
CA GLY A 236 10.65 -20.28 1.48
C GLY A 236 9.71 -21.44 1.12
N PRO A 237 9.84 -22.63 1.74
CA PRO A 237 8.99 -23.78 1.39
C PRO A 237 7.49 -23.53 1.57
N ASN A 238 7.10 -22.79 2.61
CA ASN A 238 5.69 -22.45 2.83
C ASN A 238 5.22 -21.34 1.89
N VAL A 239 6.09 -20.40 1.53
CA VAL A 239 5.79 -19.37 0.54
C VAL A 239 5.61 -19.99 -0.84
N ALA A 240 6.49 -20.91 -1.26
CA ALA A 240 6.36 -21.64 -2.51
C ALA A 240 5.07 -22.48 -2.56
N LYS A 241 4.76 -23.18 -1.46
CA LYS A 241 3.48 -23.89 -1.31
C LYS A 241 2.28 -22.94 -1.40
N PHE A 242 2.35 -21.76 -0.80
CA PHE A 242 1.28 -20.77 -0.89
C PHE A 242 1.13 -20.23 -2.32
N ALA A 243 2.23 -19.83 -2.96
CA ALA A 243 2.26 -19.33 -4.32
C ALA A 243 1.70 -20.35 -5.32
N ALA A 244 2.05 -21.63 -5.17
CA ALA A 244 1.58 -22.72 -6.02
C ALA A 244 0.04 -22.93 -6.01
N ARG A 245 -0.70 -22.29 -5.09
CA ARG A 245 -2.19 -22.23 -5.17
C ARG A 245 -2.69 -21.51 -6.43
N GLY A 246 -1.85 -20.67 -7.03
CA GLY A 246 -2.12 -20.02 -8.30
C GLY A 246 -1.89 -20.89 -9.54
N GLY A 247 -1.36 -22.11 -9.37
CA GLY A 247 -1.08 -23.02 -10.48
C GLY A 247 -2.35 -23.55 -11.17
N PRO A 248 -2.22 -24.19 -12.36
CA PRO A 248 -3.35 -24.67 -13.15
C PRO A 248 -4.23 -25.70 -12.43
N LYS A 249 -3.65 -26.52 -11.55
CA LYS A 249 -4.36 -27.49 -10.71
C LYS A 249 -4.58 -26.98 -9.27
N GLY A 250 -4.21 -25.73 -8.99
CA GLY A 250 -4.45 -25.10 -7.70
C GLY A 250 -5.94 -24.91 -7.47
N SER A 251 -6.42 -25.20 -6.27
CA SER A 251 -7.86 -25.20 -6.03
C SER A 251 -8.38 -23.76 -5.82
N LYS A 252 -8.97 -23.19 -6.87
CA LYS A 252 -9.90 -22.06 -6.71
C LYS A 252 -11.25 -22.66 -6.33
N ASN A 253 -11.66 -22.60 -5.06
CA ASN A 253 -12.92 -23.22 -4.62
C ASN A 253 -14.12 -22.55 -5.32
N PRO A 254 -14.72 -23.16 -6.36
CA PRO A 254 -15.74 -22.49 -7.16
C PRO A 254 -17.10 -22.49 -6.44
N ARG A 255 -17.22 -23.27 -5.35
CA ARG A 255 -18.44 -23.39 -4.54
C ARG A 255 -18.48 -22.42 -3.37
N LYS A 256 -17.37 -21.74 -3.06
CA LYS A 256 -17.30 -20.73 -2.01
C LYS A 256 -16.79 -19.43 -2.61
N THR A 257 -17.71 -18.59 -3.03
CA THR A 257 -17.43 -17.21 -3.38
C THR A 257 -17.30 -16.41 -2.08
N PHE A 258 -16.14 -15.77 -1.88
CA PHE A 258 -15.96 -14.80 -0.81
C PHE A 258 -16.18 -13.41 -1.39
N SER A 259 -16.70 -12.49 -0.56
CA SER A 259 -16.75 -11.07 -0.93
C SER A 259 -15.35 -10.45 -1.11
N ALA A 260 -14.31 -11.12 -0.61
CA ALA A 260 -12.90 -10.80 -0.79
C ALA A 260 -12.33 -11.44 -2.05
N PRO A 261 -11.98 -10.63 -3.09
CA PRO A 261 -11.42 -11.16 -4.33
C PRO A 261 -10.16 -11.99 -4.14
N LEU A 262 -9.36 -11.66 -3.12
CA LEU A 262 -8.10 -12.34 -2.82
C LEU A 262 -8.21 -13.47 -1.81
N ALA A 263 -9.32 -13.58 -1.07
CA ALA A 263 -9.44 -14.60 -0.01
C ALA A 263 -9.60 -16.01 -0.59
N ASP A 264 -8.78 -16.91 -0.07
CA ASP A 264 -8.61 -18.27 -0.56
C ASP A 264 -8.46 -19.29 0.59
N PRO A 265 -9.23 -19.24 1.69
CA PRO A 265 -8.98 -20.04 2.90
C PRO A 265 -9.00 -21.57 2.68
N TYR A 266 -9.52 -22.02 1.53
CA TYR A 266 -9.62 -23.43 1.15
C TYR A 266 -8.79 -23.77 -0.10
N ALA A 267 -7.95 -22.86 -0.56
CA ALA A 267 -7.10 -23.12 -1.72
C ALA A 267 -5.95 -24.07 -1.34
N GLU A 268 -5.75 -25.05 -2.20
CA GLU A 268 -4.72 -26.05 -2.12
C GLU A 268 -3.67 -25.79 -3.21
N PRO A 269 -2.39 -25.98 -2.88
CA PRO A 269 -1.30 -25.87 -3.84
C PRO A 269 -1.44 -26.85 -5.01
N ASP A 270 -1.10 -26.39 -6.20
CA ASP A 270 -0.73 -27.28 -7.30
C ASP A 270 0.64 -27.92 -6.99
N GLN A 271 0.61 -29.18 -6.57
CA GLN A 271 1.82 -29.93 -6.19
C GLN A 271 2.77 -30.15 -7.36
N ASP A 272 2.28 -30.17 -8.60
CA ASP A 272 3.10 -30.47 -9.78
C ASP A 272 3.98 -29.29 -10.16
N VAL A 273 3.47 -28.07 -10.04
CA VAL A 273 4.25 -26.84 -10.31
C VAL A 273 5.06 -26.37 -9.10
N GLN A 274 4.70 -26.80 -7.88
CA GLN A 274 5.31 -26.32 -6.64
C GLN A 274 6.86 -26.37 -6.64
N PRO A 275 7.54 -27.42 -7.12
CA PRO A 275 9.02 -27.44 -7.18
C PRO A 275 9.60 -26.34 -8.08
N PHE A 276 8.95 -26.04 -9.20
CA PHE A 276 9.39 -24.98 -10.12
C PHE A 276 9.08 -23.59 -9.57
N VAL A 277 7.97 -23.43 -8.83
CA VAL A 277 7.67 -22.21 -8.08
C VAL A 277 8.73 -21.95 -7.00
N ASP A 278 9.14 -22.98 -6.26
CA ASP A 278 10.23 -22.85 -5.27
C ASP A 278 11.55 -22.41 -5.94
N ALA A 279 11.92 -23.05 -7.07
CA ALA A 279 13.11 -22.67 -7.82
C ALA A 279 13.05 -21.22 -8.33
N ALA A 280 11.92 -20.81 -8.91
CA ALA A 280 11.71 -19.44 -9.38
C ALA A 280 11.80 -18.41 -8.24
N LEU A 281 11.21 -18.70 -7.08
CA LEU A 281 11.26 -17.80 -5.91
C LEU A 281 12.67 -17.68 -5.32
N ARG A 282 13.48 -18.74 -5.37
CA ARG A 282 14.91 -18.66 -4.99
C ARG A 282 15.67 -17.73 -5.92
N ILE A 283 15.38 -17.77 -7.22
CA ILE A 283 16.02 -16.88 -8.21
C ILE A 283 15.53 -15.44 -8.06
N VAL A 284 14.24 -15.23 -7.75
CA VAL A 284 13.72 -13.90 -7.35
C VAL A 284 14.43 -13.39 -6.10
N CYS A 285 14.68 -14.25 -5.10
CA CYS A 285 15.44 -13.90 -3.91
C CYS A 285 16.89 -13.53 -4.25
N MET A 286 17.54 -14.30 -5.12
CA MET A 286 18.88 -13.97 -5.63
C MET A 286 18.88 -12.63 -6.37
N ALA A 287 17.87 -12.35 -7.21
CA ALA A 287 17.73 -11.09 -7.92
C ALA A 287 17.52 -9.92 -6.96
N LEU A 288 16.71 -10.08 -5.90
CA LEU A 288 16.58 -9.08 -4.84
C LEU A 288 17.92 -8.81 -4.14
N LEU A 289 18.77 -9.82 -4.00
CA LEU A 289 20.11 -9.70 -3.40
C LEU A 289 21.23 -9.40 -4.41
N ASP A 290 20.92 -9.29 -5.71
CA ASP A 290 21.93 -9.05 -6.74
C ASP A 290 22.34 -7.58 -6.72
N MET A 291 23.41 -7.32 -5.98
CA MET A 291 23.88 -5.99 -5.60
C MET A 291 24.89 -5.44 -6.59
N GLU A 292 24.68 -5.54 -7.91
CA GLU A 292 25.65 -4.93 -8.83
C GLU A 292 25.75 -3.42 -8.56
N ASP A 293 26.96 -2.99 -8.20
CA ASP A 293 27.36 -1.60 -7.94
C ASP A 293 27.34 -0.82 -9.27
N GLY A 294 26.14 -0.58 -9.80
CA GLY A 294 25.92 0.25 -10.98
C GLY A 294 26.20 1.73 -10.68
N ASP A 295 26.49 2.48 -11.74
CA ASP A 295 26.94 3.89 -11.82
C ASP A 295 26.01 4.98 -11.22
N GLY A 296 25.12 4.63 -10.29
CA GLY A 296 24.26 5.58 -9.60
C GLY A 296 22.90 5.82 -10.26
N SER A 297 22.50 5.01 -11.25
CA SER A 297 21.12 4.99 -11.77
C SER A 297 20.24 3.94 -11.02
N SER A 298 19.01 4.32 -10.63
CA SER A 298 18.11 3.50 -9.79
C SER A 298 17.75 2.16 -10.41
N ALA A 299 17.64 1.10 -9.60
CA ALA A 299 17.14 -0.23 -9.95
C ALA A 299 17.65 -0.77 -11.29
N THR A 300 18.89 -1.27 -11.31
CA THR A 300 19.35 -2.11 -12.41
C THR A 300 18.41 -3.32 -12.55
N LEU A 301 17.97 -3.57 -13.78
CA LEU A 301 17.23 -4.79 -14.12
C LEU A 301 18.07 -5.99 -13.68
N PRO A 302 17.45 -7.10 -13.20
CA PRO A 302 18.19 -8.31 -12.89
C PRO A 302 19.04 -8.75 -14.07
N SER A 303 20.27 -9.21 -13.78
CA SER A 303 21.26 -9.52 -14.81
C SER A 303 20.76 -10.59 -15.79
N ALA A 304 21.29 -10.58 -17.02
CA ALA A 304 21.00 -11.60 -18.02
C ALA A 304 21.30 -13.03 -17.48
N THR A 305 22.29 -13.16 -16.60
CA THR A 305 22.63 -14.43 -15.94
C THR A 305 21.48 -14.93 -15.07
N LEU A 306 20.84 -14.07 -14.29
CA LEU A 306 19.67 -14.44 -13.49
C LEU A 306 18.44 -14.71 -14.35
N GLN A 307 18.28 -13.98 -15.46
CA GLN A 307 17.22 -14.23 -16.43
C GLN A 307 17.37 -15.64 -17.05
N ASP A 308 18.58 -16.00 -17.47
CA ASP A 308 18.89 -17.31 -18.02
C ASP A 308 18.75 -18.41 -16.97
N ALA A 309 19.18 -18.16 -15.74
CA ALA A 309 18.96 -19.08 -14.62
C ALA A 309 17.47 -19.34 -14.38
N LEU A 310 16.63 -18.32 -14.44
CA LEU A 310 15.18 -18.45 -14.27
C LEU A 310 14.56 -19.32 -15.37
N LYS A 311 14.92 -19.05 -16.64
CA LYS A 311 14.46 -19.84 -17.79
C LYS A 311 14.97 -21.27 -17.78
N ALA A 312 16.16 -21.52 -17.23
CA ALA A 312 16.72 -22.86 -17.10
C ALA A 312 16.06 -23.65 -15.95
N ALA A 313 15.71 -22.97 -14.85
CA ALA A 313 15.08 -23.58 -13.69
C ALA A 313 13.60 -23.94 -13.92
N VAL A 314 12.92 -23.24 -14.83
CA VAL A 314 11.50 -23.46 -15.14
C VAL A 314 11.37 -23.96 -16.58
N PRO A 315 10.99 -25.24 -16.80
CA PRO A 315 10.73 -25.76 -18.14
C PRO A 315 9.63 -24.96 -18.84
N LYS A 316 9.77 -24.75 -20.15
CA LYS A 316 8.79 -24.00 -20.97
C LYS A 316 7.36 -24.52 -20.85
N SER A 317 7.16 -25.81 -20.61
CA SER A 317 5.83 -26.41 -20.39
C SER A 317 5.19 -25.97 -19.07
N GLU A 318 5.98 -25.61 -18.07
CA GLU A 318 5.55 -25.21 -16.73
C GLU A 318 5.48 -23.69 -16.56
N SER A 319 6.14 -22.93 -17.44
CA SER A 319 6.23 -21.46 -17.36
C SER A 319 4.88 -20.76 -17.15
N PRO A 320 3.77 -21.10 -17.85
CA PRO A 320 2.47 -20.49 -17.58
C PRO A 320 1.93 -20.77 -16.16
N GLY A 321 2.16 -21.99 -15.65
CA GLY A 321 1.71 -22.38 -14.32
C GLY A 321 2.52 -21.72 -13.21
N VAL A 322 3.84 -21.58 -13.41
CA VAL A 322 4.72 -20.85 -12.49
C VAL A 322 4.42 -19.35 -12.54
N ALA A 323 4.26 -18.75 -13.71
CA ALA A 323 3.88 -17.34 -13.87
C ALA A 323 2.56 -17.03 -13.15
N SER A 324 1.52 -17.86 -13.33
CA SER A 324 0.25 -17.74 -12.61
C SER A 324 0.41 -17.87 -11.09
N SER A 325 1.31 -18.74 -10.62
CA SER A 325 1.63 -18.91 -9.20
C SER A 325 2.38 -17.70 -8.61
N LEU A 326 3.30 -17.10 -9.36
CA LEU A 326 4.00 -15.88 -8.95
C LEU A 326 3.06 -14.68 -8.92
N ALA A 327 2.17 -14.54 -9.92
CA ALA A 327 1.13 -13.50 -9.92
C ALA A 327 0.19 -13.66 -8.73
N TYR A 328 -0.19 -14.90 -8.42
CA TYR A 328 -1.02 -15.22 -7.26
C TYR A 328 -0.39 -14.75 -5.94
N MET A 329 0.92 -14.98 -5.76
CA MET A 329 1.67 -14.51 -4.61
C MET A 329 1.81 -12.99 -4.60
N ARG A 330 2.18 -12.37 -5.72
CA ARG A 330 2.35 -10.91 -5.88
C ARG A 330 1.12 -10.16 -5.38
N ASP A 331 -0.05 -10.60 -5.81
CA ASP A 331 -1.33 -9.99 -5.45
C ASP A 331 -1.69 -10.22 -3.98
N ARG A 332 -1.07 -11.18 -3.30
CA ARG A 332 -1.37 -11.56 -1.91
C ARG A 332 -0.28 -11.18 -0.91
N VAL A 333 0.71 -10.38 -1.32
CA VAL A 333 1.64 -9.75 -0.39
C VAL A 333 0.86 -8.73 0.45
N GLY A 334 0.65 -9.04 1.73
CA GLY A 334 -0.07 -8.19 2.66
C GLY A 334 0.82 -7.18 3.36
N VAL A 335 0.47 -5.91 3.28
CA VAL A 335 1.18 -4.81 3.98
C VAL A 335 0.33 -4.34 5.17
N PRO A 336 0.89 -4.16 6.38
CA PRO A 336 2.29 -4.37 6.77
C PRO A 336 2.59 -5.76 7.34
N ARG A 337 1.61 -6.67 7.33
CA ARG A 337 1.71 -7.99 7.99
C ARG A 337 2.92 -8.79 7.51
N ASP A 338 3.11 -8.90 6.20
CA ASP A 338 4.14 -9.74 5.61
C ASP A 338 5.44 -8.94 5.40
N LEU A 339 5.30 -7.70 4.89
CA LEU A 339 6.41 -6.80 4.58
C LEU A 339 6.05 -5.34 4.89
N PRO A 340 7.04 -4.50 5.27
CA PRO A 340 6.91 -3.06 5.23
C PRO A 340 6.56 -2.58 3.81
N LEU A 341 5.85 -1.45 3.72
CA LEU A 341 5.36 -0.86 2.48
C LEU A 341 6.44 -0.79 1.39
N ALA A 342 7.56 -0.14 1.69
CA ALA A 342 8.65 0.05 0.74
C ALA A 342 9.22 -1.29 0.23
N SER A 343 9.40 -2.28 1.12
CA SER A 343 9.90 -3.61 0.74
C SER A 343 8.90 -4.42 -0.08
N ALA A 344 7.60 -4.30 0.21
CA ALA A 344 6.56 -4.97 -0.57
C ALA A 344 6.52 -4.49 -2.02
N ARG A 345 6.75 -3.19 -2.25
CA ARG A 345 6.85 -2.60 -3.59
C ARG A 345 7.97 -3.24 -4.41
N TYR A 346 9.16 -3.44 -3.82
CA TYR A 346 10.25 -4.18 -4.47
C TYR A 346 9.88 -5.64 -4.73
N LEU A 347 9.32 -6.37 -3.76
CA LEU A 347 8.94 -7.77 -3.98
C LEU A 347 7.96 -7.92 -5.15
N ARG A 348 6.94 -7.05 -5.24
CA ARG A 348 5.97 -7.10 -6.34
C ARG A 348 6.62 -6.83 -7.70
N ALA A 349 7.53 -5.87 -7.78
CA ALA A 349 8.25 -5.58 -9.03
C ALA A 349 9.17 -6.72 -9.49
N TYR A 350 9.87 -7.36 -8.56
CA TYR A 350 10.71 -8.51 -8.89
C TYR A 350 9.89 -9.76 -9.23
N LEU A 351 8.69 -9.93 -8.66
CA LEU A 351 7.76 -10.96 -9.11
C LEU A 351 7.26 -10.68 -10.53
N ASN A 352 6.95 -9.44 -10.89
CA ASN A 352 6.59 -9.07 -12.26
C ASN A 352 7.73 -9.34 -13.25
N TRP A 353 8.97 -8.97 -12.93
CA TRP A 353 10.13 -9.31 -13.76
C TRP A 353 10.22 -10.83 -14.02
N ALA A 354 10.01 -11.65 -13.00
CA ALA A 354 10.05 -13.10 -13.15
C ALA A 354 8.88 -13.63 -13.99
N ILE A 355 7.67 -13.09 -13.80
CA ILE A 355 6.48 -13.42 -14.60
C ILE A 355 6.74 -13.12 -16.08
N GLU A 356 7.16 -11.90 -16.40
CA GLU A 356 7.43 -11.46 -17.77
C GLU A 356 8.55 -12.30 -18.43
N THR A 357 9.58 -12.64 -17.66
CA THR A 357 10.68 -13.49 -18.13
C THR A 357 10.19 -14.89 -18.53
N LEU A 358 9.25 -15.46 -17.76
CA LEU A 358 8.68 -16.79 -18.00
C LEU A 358 7.63 -16.77 -19.11
N GLU A 359 6.85 -15.69 -19.23
CA GLU A 359 5.85 -15.51 -20.29
C GLU A 359 6.50 -15.23 -21.66
N GLY A 360 7.70 -14.61 -21.67
CA GLY A 360 8.48 -14.35 -22.87
C GLY A 360 9.33 -15.52 -23.39
N GLN A 361 9.30 -16.69 -22.72
CA GLN A 361 10.07 -17.89 -23.09
C GLN A 361 9.41 -18.70 -24.21
#